data_AF-A0A679GQM9-F1
#
_entry.id   AF-A0A679GQM9-F1
#
_cell.length_a   1.000
_cell.length_b   1.000
_cell.length_c   1.000
_cell.angle_alpha   90.00
_cell.angle_beta   90.00
_cell.angle_gamma   90.00
#
_symmetry.space_group_name_H-M   'P 1'
#
loop_
_entity.id
_entity.type
_entity.pdbx_description
1 polymer ?
#
loop_
_entity_poly.entity_id
_entity_poly.type
_entity_poly.pdbx_seq_one_letter_code
_entity_poly.pdbx_strand_id
1 'polypeptide(L)'
;MAMIPKRHGPDRKIAVIPLGRCEICQGKGVIKGVFHDMPCAACHGAGLVHRETGEALAPEEMVKQLRLRLNRANRLLKQYDEKNYEKGGPGADYGTRSGAWVGD
;
A
#
# COMPACT_ATOMS: atom_id res chain seq x y z
N MET A 1 -0.29 42.23 30.23
CA MET A 1 0.49 41.11 29.65
C MET A 1 -0.29 40.57 28.46
N ALA A 2 0.23 40.71 27.24
CA ALA A 2 -0.44 40.19 26.04
C ALA A 2 -0.26 38.67 25.96
N MET A 3 -1.36 37.93 25.90
CA MET A 3 -1.36 36.47 25.78
C MET A 3 -1.11 36.10 24.32
N ILE A 4 0.05 35.51 24.02
CA ILE A 4 0.35 35.01 22.68
C ILE A 4 -0.47 33.72 22.45
N PRO A 5 -1.36 33.67 21.45
CA PRO A 5 -2.14 32.47 21.18
C PRO A 5 -1.22 31.33 20.75
N LYS A 6 -1.40 30.13 21.34
CA LYS A 6 -0.68 28.92 20.93
C LYS A 6 -1.03 28.62 19.48
N ARG A 7 -0.09 28.84 18.56
CA ARG A 7 -0.23 28.45 17.16
C ARG A 7 -0.08 26.94 17.09
N HIS A 8 -1.14 26.23 16.73
CA HIS A 8 -1.02 24.82 16.38
C HIS A 8 -0.13 24.70 15.15
N GLY A 9 0.89 23.83 15.23
CA GLY A 9 1.76 23.53 14.09
C GLY A 9 0.95 22.95 12.92
N PRO A 10 1.49 22.97 11.69
CA PRO A 10 0.83 22.37 10.54
C PRO A 10 0.49 20.91 10.82
N ASP A 11 -0.65 20.46 10.31
CA ASP A 11 -1.12 19.10 10.53
C ASP A 11 -0.03 18.10 10.12
N ARG A 12 0.35 17.24 11.07
CA ARG A 12 1.49 16.33 10.90
C ARG A 12 1.13 15.10 10.05
N LYS A 13 -0.15 14.94 9.72
CA LYS A 13 -0.65 13.77 9.00
C LYS A 13 -0.88 14.12 7.53
N ILE A 14 -0.26 13.34 6.64
CA ILE A 14 -0.56 13.40 5.21
C ILE A 14 -2.00 12.89 5.02
N ALA A 15 -2.86 13.69 4.39
CA ALA A 15 -4.23 13.29 4.08
C ALA A 15 -4.23 12.07 3.16
N VAL A 16 -5.07 11.07 3.46
CA VAL A 16 -5.23 9.89 2.61
C VAL A 16 -6.38 10.15 1.65
N ILE A 17 -6.07 10.27 0.37
CA ILE A 17 -7.05 10.54 -0.69
C ILE A 17 -7.65 9.20 -1.15
N PRO A 18 -8.98 9.08 -1.29
CA PRO A 18 -9.59 7.87 -1.82
C PRO A 18 -9.26 7.75 -3.32
N LEU A 19 -8.43 6.76 -3.67
CA LEU A 19 -8.07 6.50 -5.07
C LEU A 19 -9.00 5.46 -5.72
N GLY A 20 -9.47 5.75 -6.93
CA GLY A 20 -10.20 4.85 -7.84
C GLY A 20 -9.37 4.47 -9.05
N ARG A 21 -9.78 3.45 -9.81
CA ARG A 21 -9.14 3.10 -11.09
C ARG A 21 -9.51 4.15 -12.13
N CYS A 22 -8.55 4.57 -12.93
CA CYS A 22 -8.82 5.43 -14.09
C CYS A 22 -9.69 4.67 -15.10
N GLU A 23 -10.82 5.23 -15.50
CA GLU A 23 -11.76 4.61 -16.44
C GLU A 23 -11.21 4.59 -17.87
N ILE A 24 -10.39 5.58 -18.23
CA ILE A 24 -9.81 5.69 -19.58
C ILE A 24 -8.83 4.56 -19.88
N CYS A 25 -7.87 4.31 -18.97
CA CYS A 25 -6.89 3.23 -19.14
C CYS A 25 -7.24 1.95 -18.38
N GLN A 26 -8.42 1.89 -17.74
CA GLN A 26 -8.83 0.78 -16.88
C GLN A 26 -7.77 0.47 -15.81
N GLY A 27 -7.21 1.52 -15.24
CA GLY A 27 -6.14 1.48 -14.25
C GLY A 27 -4.81 0.86 -14.67
N LYS A 28 -4.55 0.68 -15.97
CA LYS A 28 -3.24 0.22 -16.47
C LYS A 28 -2.16 1.29 -16.38
N GLY A 29 -2.54 2.57 -16.31
CA GLY A 29 -1.61 3.70 -16.38
C GLY A 29 -1.07 3.97 -17.79
N VAL A 30 -1.32 3.09 -18.74
CA VAL A 30 -0.85 3.23 -20.12
C VAL A 30 -2.00 3.03 -21.11
N ILE A 31 -1.85 3.63 -22.29
CA ILE A 31 -2.70 3.44 -23.47
C ILE A 31 -1.82 2.89 -24.59
N LYS A 32 -2.34 1.91 -25.34
CA LYS A 32 -1.64 1.35 -26.51
C LYS A 32 -1.68 2.36 -27.66
N GLY A 33 -0.50 2.85 -28.06
CA GLY A 33 -0.33 3.55 -29.33
C GLY A 33 -0.12 2.57 -30.48
N VAL A 34 0.08 3.11 -31.69
CA VAL A 34 0.34 2.31 -32.90
C VAL A 34 1.69 1.58 -32.81
N PHE A 35 2.69 2.20 -32.18
CA PHE A 35 4.06 1.68 -32.14
C PHE A 35 4.58 1.37 -30.73
N HIS A 36 4.00 1.98 -29.69
CA HIS A 36 4.45 1.82 -28.30
C HIS A 36 3.33 2.19 -27.32
N ASP A 37 3.50 1.79 -26.07
CA ASP A 37 2.62 2.21 -24.97
C ASP A 37 2.96 3.63 -24.54
N MET A 38 1.93 4.46 -24.41
CA MET A 38 2.05 5.84 -23.95
C MET A 38 1.43 5.97 -22.55
N PRO A 39 1.97 6.82 -21.67
CA PRO A 39 1.35 7.10 -20.38
C PRO A 39 -0.06 7.67 -20.60
N CYS A 40 -1.02 7.17 -19.84
CA CYS A 40 -2.39 7.66 -19.91
C CYS A 40 -2.44 9.09 -19.39
N ALA A 41 -2.74 10.04 -20.28
CA ALA A 41 -2.80 11.47 -19.95
C ALA A 41 -3.86 11.77 -18.87
N ALA A 42 -4.99 11.06 -18.88
CA ALA A 42 -6.11 11.24 -17.93
C ALA A 42 -5.78 10.86 -16.48
N CYS A 43 -4.67 10.17 -16.22
CA CYS A 43 -4.24 9.83 -14.86
C CYS A 43 -2.74 10.05 -14.64
N HIS A 44 -2.08 10.82 -15.53
CA HIS A 44 -0.63 11.03 -15.53
C HIS A 44 0.19 9.74 -15.42
N GLY A 45 -0.25 8.69 -16.09
CA GLY A 45 0.45 7.40 -16.06
C GLY A 45 0.21 6.53 -14.83
N ALA A 46 -0.50 7.02 -13.81
CA ALA A 46 -0.62 6.33 -12.52
C ALA A 46 -1.63 5.17 -12.53
N GLY A 47 -2.59 5.18 -13.46
CA GLY A 47 -3.72 4.24 -13.47
C GLY A 47 -4.75 4.51 -12.37
N LEU A 48 -4.58 5.56 -11.58
CA LEU A 48 -5.45 5.91 -10.47
C LEU A 48 -5.86 7.38 -10.57
N VAL A 49 -7.06 7.67 -10.08
CA VAL A 49 -7.65 9.02 -10.01
C VAL A 49 -8.32 9.20 -8.66
N HIS A 50 -8.72 10.42 -8.30
CA HIS A 50 -9.58 10.64 -7.16
C HIS A 50 -10.90 9.89 -7.36
N ARG A 51 -11.28 9.04 -6.41
CA ARG A 51 -12.43 8.13 -6.58
C ARG A 51 -13.75 8.88 -6.76
N GLU A 52 -13.92 9.97 -6.03
CA GLU A 52 -15.20 10.69 -5.99
C GLU A 52 -15.33 11.70 -7.13
N THR A 53 -14.26 12.44 -7.48
CA THR A 53 -14.30 13.45 -8.56
C THR A 53 -13.92 12.87 -9.92
N GLY A 54 -13.24 11.71 -9.97
CA GLY A 54 -12.69 11.14 -11.19
C GLY A 54 -11.44 11.86 -11.73
N GLU A 55 -10.97 12.91 -11.05
CA GLU A 55 -9.87 13.76 -11.53
C GLU A 55 -8.49 13.17 -11.23
N ALA A 56 -7.55 13.45 -12.11
CA ALA A 56 -6.15 13.13 -11.88
C ALA A 56 -5.58 13.97 -10.74
N LEU A 57 -4.83 13.35 -9.84
CA LEU A 57 -4.05 14.09 -8.86
C LEU A 57 -2.78 14.62 -9.52
N ALA A 58 -2.26 15.73 -9.01
CA ALA A 58 -0.90 16.18 -9.35
C ALA A 58 0.12 15.03 -9.14
N PRO A 59 1.12 14.86 -10.02
CA PRO A 59 2.08 13.76 -9.93
C PRO A 59 2.77 13.65 -8.56
N GLU A 60 3.16 14.76 -7.96
CA GLU A 60 3.82 14.79 -6.65
C GLU A 60 2.89 14.31 -5.54
N GLU A 61 1.60 14.64 -5.63
CA GLU A 61 0.61 14.18 -4.67
C GLU A 61 0.29 12.70 -4.88
N MET A 62 0.19 12.25 -6.13
CA MET A 62 0.02 10.83 -6.46
C MET A 62 1.17 9.98 -5.90
N VAL A 63 2.42 10.44 -5.99
CA VAL A 63 3.59 9.75 -5.40
C VAL A 63 3.41 9.55 -3.89
N LYS A 64 2.94 10.57 -3.16
CA LYS A 64 2.66 10.45 -1.72
C LYS A 64 1.57 9.42 -1.44
N GLN A 65 0.46 9.47 -2.18
CA GLN A 65 -0.66 8.55 -2.01
C GLN A 65 -0.26 7.10 -2.32
N LEU A 66 0.52 6.88 -3.39
CA LEU A 66 1.06 5.56 -3.74
C LEU A 66 2.00 5.02 -2.67
N ARG A 67 2.90 5.86 -2.12
CA ARG A 67 3.78 5.47 -1.01
C ARG A 67 2.98 5.06 0.23
N LEU A 68 1.92 5.80 0.59
CA LEU A 68 1.04 5.45 1.70
C LEU A 68 0.34 4.09 1.47
N ARG A 69 -0.16 3.86 0.26
CA ARG A 69 -0.83 2.61 -0.12
C ARG A 69 0.12 1.42 -0.11
N LEU A 70 1.33 1.57 -0.64
CA LEU A 70 2.38 0.55 -0.61
C LEU A 70 2.79 0.19 0.83
N ASN A 71 3.02 1.20 1.67
CA ASN A 71 3.35 0.97 3.09
C ASN A 71 2.24 0.21 3.83
N ARG A 72 0.96 0.53 3.52
CA ARG A 72 -0.18 -0.20 4.09
C ARG A 72 -0.21 -1.65 3.63
N ALA A 73 0.00 -1.90 2.34
CA ALA A 73 0.05 -3.26 1.79
C ALA A 73 1.18 -4.09 2.43
N ASN A 74 2.38 -3.54 2.56
CA ASN A 74 3.52 -4.22 3.18
C ASN A 74 3.27 -4.58 4.65
N ARG A 75 2.60 -3.70 5.41
CA ARG A 75 2.21 -4.00 6.80
C ARG A 75 1.23 -5.15 6.88
N LEU A 76 0.25 -5.21 5.98
CA LEU A 76 -0.72 -6.30 5.93
C LEU A 76 -0.08 -7.63 5.55
N LEU A 77 0.86 -7.63 4.60
CA LEU A 77 1.65 -8.81 4.24
C LEU A 77 2.45 -9.32 5.43
N LYS A 78 3.18 -8.44 6.13
CA LYS A 78 3.92 -8.82 7.34
C LYS A 78 3.03 -9.46 8.40
N GLN A 79 1.85 -8.88 8.65
CA GLN A 79 0.88 -9.44 9.59
C GLN A 79 0.33 -10.80 9.15
N TYR A 80 0.15 -10.99 7.83
CA TYR A 80 -0.28 -12.26 7.26
C TYR A 80 0.80 -13.34 7.44
N ASP A 81 2.06 -12.98 7.16
CA ASP A 81 3.21 -13.88 7.32
C ASP A 81 3.42 -14.28 8.79
N GLU A 82 3.37 -13.33 9.72
CA GLU A 82 3.47 -13.59 11.16
C GLU A 82 2.37 -14.56 11.63
N LYS A 83 1.11 -14.34 11.22
CA LYS A 83 -0.01 -15.21 11.58
C LYS A 83 0.08 -16.61 10.98
N ASN A 84 0.69 -16.75 9.81
CA ASN A 84 0.86 -18.05 9.16
C ASN A 84 2.09 -18.78 9.68
N TYR A 85 3.14 -18.07 10.09
CA TYR A 85 4.31 -18.65 10.74
C TYR A 85 3.94 -19.33 12.07
N GLU A 86 3.04 -18.72 12.86
CA GLU A 86 2.53 -19.33 14.10
C GLU A 86 1.68 -20.59 13.87
N LYS A 87 1.10 -20.74 12.68
CA LYS A 87 0.40 -21.95 12.24
C LYS A 87 1.39 -22.86 11.53
N GLY A 88 2.26 -23.50 12.29
CA GLY A 88 3.14 -24.56 11.78
C GLY A 88 2.36 -25.49 10.84
N GLY A 89 2.92 -25.80 9.67
CA GLY A 89 2.27 -26.68 8.70
C GLY A 89 1.96 -28.06 9.29
N PRO A 90 1.20 -28.93 8.60
CA PRO A 90 0.74 -30.22 9.11
C PRO A 90 1.84 -31.21 9.55
N GLY A 91 3.12 -30.85 9.42
CA GLY A 91 4.23 -31.64 9.92
C GLY A 91 5.20 -30.89 10.83
N ALA A 92 4.82 -29.73 11.37
CA ALA A 92 5.62 -29.00 12.35
C ALA A 92 5.72 -29.73 13.71
N ASP A 93 4.86 -30.71 13.96
CA ASP A 93 4.78 -31.55 15.16
C ASP A 93 5.55 -32.89 15.04
N TYR A 94 5.92 -33.33 13.83
CA TYR A 94 6.65 -34.60 13.65
C TYR A 94 8.11 -34.55 14.14
N GLY A 95 8.66 -33.38 14.51
CA GLY A 95 10.10 -33.20 14.74
C GLY A 95 10.59 -33.12 16.19
N THR A 96 9.73 -32.95 17.20
CA THR A 96 10.19 -32.58 18.57
C THR A 96 10.04 -33.66 19.63
N ARG A 97 10.16 -34.94 19.26
CA ARG A 97 10.37 -36.01 20.25
C ARG A 97 11.55 -36.89 19.89
N SER A 98 12.76 -36.30 19.90
CA SER A 98 13.97 -37.08 20.19
C SER A 98 13.87 -37.54 21.65
N GLY A 99 13.16 -38.64 21.86
CA GLY A 99 13.17 -39.36 23.12
C GLY A 99 14.61 -39.70 23.45
N ALA A 100 15.15 -39.08 24.50
CA ALA A 100 16.32 -39.57 25.18
C ALA A 100 15.98 -40.99 25.67
N TRP A 101 16.43 -42.00 24.94
CA TRP A 101 16.53 -43.35 25.47
C TRP A 101 17.63 -43.35 26.53
N VAL A 102 17.23 -43.36 27.80
CA VAL A 102 18.10 -43.75 28.91
C VAL A 102 17.79 -45.23 29.12
N GLY A 103 18.58 -46.10 28.50
CA GLY A 103 18.53 -47.54 28.75
C GLY A 103 19.40 -47.88 29.95
N ASP A 104 18.91 -48.82 30.77
CA ASP A 104 19.52 -49.31 32.01
C ASP A 104 20.81 -50.12 31.79
#